data_AF-A0A654LSL8-F1
#
_entry.id   AF-A0A654LSL8-F1
#
_cell.length_a   1.000
_cell.length_b   1.000
_cell.length_c   1.000
_cell.angle_alpha   90.00
_cell.angle_beta   90.00
_cell.angle_gamma   90.00
#
_symmetry.space_group_name_H-M   'P 1'
#
loop_
_entity.id
_entity.type
_entity.pdbx_description
1 polymer ?
#
loop_
_entity_poly.entity_id
_entity_poly.type
_entity_poly.pdbx_seq_one_letter_code
_entity_poly.pdbx_strand_id
1 'polypeptide(L)'
;MLKLAIPLIIIFIIAGALSFSLAFTYYPKKNVNVNVDGICYEILGPAYRDYKELEAERELRVLVHEYNAIEEPNSVIPIVYTGTRDQAQEFVSMYNVKVTDNQEIGGEMYYTNDYIGKTIIKGEISKTNLLKVIADLSSPKRVLNENVLYHLGIQNNTFLSSDEREKISSDSTSFMLEGIQKILENRKDSIRQAECRSQIQV
;
A
#
# COMPACT_ATOMS: atom_id res chain seq x y z
N MET A 1 55.89 -9.28 -6.36
CA MET A 1 54.47 -9.58 -6.62
C MET A 1 53.50 -8.52 -6.07
N LEU A 2 53.73 -7.91 -4.90
CA LEU A 2 52.80 -6.91 -4.33
C LEU A 2 52.61 -5.61 -5.15
N LYS A 3 53.64 -5.17 -5.89
CA LYS A 3 53.62 -3.91 -6.67
C LYS A 3 52.65 -3.90 -7.86
N LEU A 4 52.23 -5.06 -8.37
CA LEU A 4 51.29 -5.18 -9.50
C LEU A 4 49.86 -5.48 -9.04
N ALA A 5 49.68 -6.02 -7.83
CA ALA A 5 48.37 -6.36 -7.28
C ALA A 5 47.58 -5.11 -6.85
N ILE A 6 48.26 -4.11 -6.30
CA ILE A 6 47.61 -2.88 -5.80
C ILE A 6 46.94 -2.08 -6.93
N PRO A 7 47.59 -1.82 -8.09
CA PRO A 7 46.93 -1.17 -9.23
C PRO A 7 45.72 -1.95 -9.76
N LEU A 8 45.82 -3.28 -9.80
CA LEU A 8 44.74 -4.16 -10.26
C LEU A 8 43.53 -4.09 -9.33
N ILE A 9 43.73 -4.12 -8.01
CA ILE A 9 42.66 -3.98 -7.01
C ILE A 9 41.95 -2.63 -7.18
N ILE A 10 42.70 -1.55 -7.40
CA ILE A 10 42.13 -0.20 -7.60
C ILE A 10 41.24 -0.17 -8.86
N ILE A 11 41.69 -0.78 -9.97
CA ILE A 11 40.89 -0.87 -11.20
C ILE A 11 39.60 -1.66 -10.96
N PHE A 12 39.66 -2.78 -10.24
CA PHE A 12 38.47 -3.56 -9.91
C PHE A 12 37.49 -2.81 -9.00
N ILE A 13 37.96 -2.03 -8.04
CA ILE A 13 37.11 -1.21 -7.17
C ILE A 13 36.40 -0.12 -7.99
N ILE A 14 37.14 0.58 -8.87
CA ILE A 14 36.56 1.65 -9.70
C ILE A 14 35.55 1.06 -10.70
N ALA A 15 35.89 -0.05 -11.37
CA ALA A 15 35.00 -0.72 -12.29
C ALA A 15 33.75 -1.24 -11.57
N GLY A 16 33.92 -1.87 -10.40
CA GLY A 16 32.82 -2.36 -9.58
C GLY A 16 31.89 -1.24 -9.10
N ALA A 17 32.43 -0.10 -8.65
CA ALA A 17 31.65 1.05 -8.24
C ALA A 17 30.84 1.66 -9.40
N LEU A 18 31.46 1.79 -10.58
CA LEU A 18 30.77 2.29 -11.78
C LEU A 18 29.66 1.35 -12.24
N SER A 19 29.92 0.04 -12.29
CA SER A 19 28.91 -0.96 -12.63
C SER A 19 27.76 -0.99 -11.62
N PHE A 20 28.07 -0.85 -10.32
CA PHE A 20 27.06 -0.78 -9.28
C PHE A 20 26.21 0.48 -9.39
N SER A 21 26.80 1.65 -9.62
CA SER A 21 26.06 2.91 -9.84
C SER A 21 25.17 2.82 -11.08
N LEU A 22 25.67 2.26 -12.19
CA LEU A 22 24.87 2.03 -13.39
C LEU A 22 23.69 1.09 -13.11
N ALA A 23 23.92 -0.04 -12.46
CA ALA A 23 22.86 -0.98 -12.08
C ALA A 23 21.83 -0.35 -11.12
N PHE A 24 22.28 0.48 -10.18
CA PHE A 24 21.41 1.17 -9.23
C PHE A 24 20.56 2.25 -9.90
N THR A 25 21.13 3.03 -10.83
CA THR A 25 20.36 3.97 -11.67
C THR A 25 19.43 3.27 -12.66
N TYR A 26 19.78 2.04 -13.08
CA TYR A 26 18.95 1.22 -13.95
C TYR A 26 17.88 0.44 -13.19
N TYR A 27 17.88 0.43 -11.86
CA TYR A 27 16.79 -0.18 -11.10
C TYR A 27 15.54 0.65 -11.38
N PRO A 28 14.63 0.16 -12.23
CA PRO A 28 13.58 1.01 -12.74
C PRO A 28 12.67 1.35 -11.57
N LYS A 29 12.33 2.63 -11.42
CA LYS A 29 11.24 3.05 -10.54
C LYS A 29 10.05 2.14 -10.88
N LYS A 30 9.55 1.39 -9.89
CA LYS A 30 8.39 0.52 -10.09
C LYS A 30 7.18 1.42 -10.33
N ASN A 31 6.85 1.64 -11.59
CA ASN A 31 5.67 2.37 -12.00
C ASN A 31 4.49 1.40 -12.08
N VAL A 32 3.30 1.91 -11.80
CA VAL A 32 2.08 1.11 -11.87
C VAL A 32 1.76 0.82 -13.33
N ASN A 33 1.48 -0.44 -13.63
CA ASN A 33 0.98 -0.88 -14.92
C ASN A 33 -0.49 -1.28 -14.75
N VAL A 34 -1.36 -0.68 -15.55
CA VAL A 34 -2.80 -0.99 -15.61
C VAL A 34 -3.16 -1.53 -16.98
N ASN A 35 -4.07 -2.49 -17.03
CA ASN A 35 -4.64 -3.00 -18.27
C ASN A 35 -6.08 -2.50 -18.36
N VAL A 36 -6.43 -1.76 -19.42
CA VAL A 36 -7.79 -1.31 -19.68
C VAL A 36 -8.16 -1.76 -21.09
N ASP A 37 -9.18 -2.61 -21.19
CA ASP A 37 -9.67 -3.17 -22.47
C ASP A 37 -8.57 -3.85 -23.32
N GLY A 38 -7.62 -4.51 -22.67
CA GLY A 38 -6.51 -5.20 -23.33
C GLY A 38 -5.34 -4.29 -23.71
N ILE A 39 -5.42 -2.98 -23.40
CA ILE A 39 -4.33 -2.03 -23.61
C ILE A 39 -3.67 -1.72 -22.28
N CYS A 40 -2.35 -1.91 -22.24
CA CYS A 40 -1.57 -1.66 -21.03
C CYS A 40 -0.92 -0.29 -21.02
N TYR A 41 -1.07 0.38 -19.88
CA TYR A 41 -0.57 1.72 -19.62
C TYR A 41 0.32 1.70 -18.38
N GLU A 42 1.44 2.37 -18.49
CA GLU A 42 2.29 2.72 -17.36
C GLU A 42 1.90 4.12 -16.88
N ILE A 43 1.51 4.20 -15.60
CA ILE A 43 1.08 5.43 -14.95
C ILE A 43 2.31 6.09 -14.30
N LEU A 44 2.60 7.33 -14.68
CA LEU A 44 3.81 8.06 -14.29
C LEU A 44 3.47 9.39 -13.62
N GLY A 45 4.46 9.99 -12.94
CA GLY A 45 4.42 11.38 -12.50
C GLY A 45 3.12 11.78 -11.78
N PRO A 46 2.49 12.91 -12.17
CA PRO A 46 1.19 13.33 -11.63
C PRO A 46 0.07 12.28 -11.71
N ALA A 47 -0.01 11.49 -12.79
CA ALA A 47 -1.01 10.43 -12.91
C ALA A 47 -0.83 9.34 -11.86
N TYR A 48 0.41 9.06 -11.44
CA TYR A 48 0.70 8.08 -10.40
C TYR A 48 0.19 8.56 -9.03
N ARG A 49 0.32 9.87 -8.74
CA ARG A 49 -0.26 10.44 -7.52
C ARG A 49 -1.78 10.32 -7.52
N ASP A 50 -2.43 10.68 -8.62
CA ASP A 50 -3.88 10.56 -8.77
C ASP A 50 -4.33 9.08 -8.63
N TYR A 51 -3.55 8.13 -9.13
CA TYR A 51 -3.79 6.69 -8.93
C TYR A 51 -3.66 6.27 -7.45
N LYS A 52 -2.65 6.78 -6.72
CA LYS A 52 -2.48 6.48 -5.29
C LYS A 52 -3.60 7.09 -4.44
N GLU A 53 -4.10 8.26 -4.83
CA GLU A 53 -5.30 8.88 -4.22
C GLU A 53 -6.55 8.02 -4.49
N LEU A 54 -6.73 7.54 -5.72
CA LEU A 54 -7.82 6.64 -6.09
C LEU A 54 -7.78 5.33 -5.30
N GLU A 55 -6.61 4.72 -5.15
CA GLU A 55 -6.42 3.49 -4.36
C GLU A 55 -6.77 3.71 -2.88
N ALA A 56 -6.33 4.85 -2.30
CA ALA A 56 -6.66 5.23 -0.94
C ALA A 56 -8.18 5.40 -0.74
N GLU A 57 -8.85 6.06 -1.69
CA GLU A 57 -10.29 6.25 -1.65
C GLU A 57 -11.04 4.92 -1.78
N ARG A 58 -10.56 4.02 -2.65
CA ARG A 58 -11.10 2.67 -2.81
C ARG A 58 -11.03 1.88 -1.50
N GLU A 59 -9.87 1.87 -0.82
CA GLU A 59 -9.70 1.18 0.46
C GLU A 59 -10.67 1.73 1.53
N LEU A 60 -10.80 3.06 1.62
CA LEU A 60 -11.74 3.69 2.56
C LEU A 60 -13.20 3.34 2.23
N ARG A 61 -13.59 3.34 0.96
CA ARG A 61 -14.95 2.96 0.52
C ARG A 61 -15.27 1.52 0.92
N VAL A 62 -14.35 0.58 0.67
CA VAL A 62 -14.50 -0.82 1.10
C VAL A 62 -14.71 -0.88 2.61
N LEU A 63 -13.86 -0.21 3.40
CA LEU A 63 -13.97 -0.20 4.85
C LEU A 63 -15.31 0.38 5.34
N VAL A 64 -15.82 1.44 4.69
CA VAL A 64 -17.12 2.03 5.00
C VAL A 64 -18.26 1.06 4.68
N HIS A 65 -18.21 0.37 3.54
CA HIS A 65 -19.22 -0.63 3.20
C HIS A 65 -19.23 -1.80 4.20
N GLU A 66 -18.05 -2.32 4.53
CA GLU A 66 -17.90 -3.38 5.52
C GLU A 66 -18.37 -2.94 6.92
N TYR A 67 -18.08 -1.71 7.31
CA TYR A 67 -18.57 -1.12 8.56
C TYR A 67 -20.11 -1.04 8.60
N ASN A 68 -20.73 -0.60 7.51
CA ASN A 68 -22.18 -0.42 7.43
C ASN A 68 -22.96 -1.75 7.41
N ALA A 69 -22.33 -2.84 6.97
CA ALA A 69 -22.92 -4.19 7.01
C ALA A 69 -23.04 -4.74 8.45
N ILE A 70 -22.21 -4.24 9.37
CA ILE A 70 -22.27 -4.64 10.77
C ILE A 70 -23.47 -3.92 11.40
N GLU A 71 -24.54 -4.61 11.76
CA GLU A 71 -25.75 -3.99 12.33
C GLU A 71 -25.60 -3.69 13.83
N GLU A 72 -25.10 -4.66 14.58
CA GLU A 72 -24.99 -4.60 16.04
C GLU A 72 -24.10 -3.43 16.50
N PRO A 73 -24.54 -2.57 17.43
CA PRO A 73 -23.81 -1.37 17.84
C PRO A 73 -22.60 -1.67 18.73
N ASN A 74 -22.62 -2.77 19.48
CA ASN A 74 -21.58 -3.17 20.43
C ASN A 74 -20.68 -4.29 19.91
N SER A 75 -20.69 -4.53 18.59
CA SER A 75 -19.89 -5.59 17.99
C SER A 75 -18.40 -5.37 18.18
N VAL A 76 -17.72 -6.48 18.42
CA VAL A 76 -16.26 -6.58 18.38
C VAL A 76 -15.87 -7.09 17.01
N ILE A 77 -15.04 -6.31 16.32
CA ILE A 77 -14.74 -6.49 14.90
C ILE A 77 -13.29 -6.98 14.80
N PRO A 78 -13.06 -8.18 14.22
CA PRO A 78 -11.71 -8.64 14.00
C PRO A 78 -11.10 -7.84 12.84
N ILE A 79 -9.91 -7.29 13.06
CA ILE A 79 -9.20 -6.44 12.09
C ILE A 79 -7.78 -6.92 11.87
N VAL A 80 -7.24 -6.59 10.71
CA VAL A 80 -5.82 -6.68 10.41
C VAL A 80 -5.32 -5.28 10.05
N TYR A 81 -4.18 -4.91 10.61
CA TYR A 81 -3.53 -3.64 10.37
C TYR A 81 -2.09 -3.89 9.93
N THR A 82 -1.62 -3.18 8.91
CA THR A 82 -0.21 -3.19 8.50
C THR A 82 0.36 -1.78 8.47
N GLY A 83 1.53 -1.58 9.09
CA GLY A 83 2.26 -0.32 9.11
C GLY A 83 3.71 -0.51 9.55
N THR A 84 4.42 0.57 9.84
CA THR A 84 5.68 0.50 10.62
C THR A 84 5.38 0.18 12.09
N ARG A 85 6.40 -0.19 12.86
CA ARG A 85 6.24 -0.50 14.29
C ARG A 85 5.58 0.64 15.07
N ASP A 86 6.06 1.87 14.87
CA ASP A 86 5.58 3.05 15.59
C ASP A 86 4.14 3.38 15.18
N GLN A 87 3.83 3.30 13.89
CA GLN A 87 2.46 3.49 13.39
C GLN A 87 1.49 2.43 13.94
N ALA A 88 1.93 1.18 14.03
CA ALA A 88 1.11 0.09 14.55
C ALA A 88 0.82 0.26 16.05
N GLN A 89 1.83 0.68 16.83
CA GLN A 89 1.65 1.00 18.26
C GLN A 89 0.74 2.22 18.46
N GLU A 90 0.92 3.27 17.67
CA GLU A 90 0.06 4.46 17.68
C GLU A 90 -1.40 4.08 17.38
N PHE A 91 -1.61 3.30 16.31
CA PHE A 91 -2.95 2.81 15.93
C PHE A 91 -3.61 2.01 17.05
N VAL A 92 -2.89 1.07 17.67
CA VAL A 92 -3.41 0.26 18.79
C VAL A 92 -3.81 1.15 19.96
N SER A 93 -2.96 2.09 20.35
CA SER A 93 -3.20 2.99 21.48
C SER A 93 -4.35 3.96 21.20
N MET A 94 -4.38 4.58 20.02
CA MET A 94 -5.35 5.62 19.65
C MET A 94 -6.77 5.06 19.58
N TYR A 95 -6.92 3.84 19.06
CA TYR A 95 -8.23 3.23 18.80
C TYR A 95 -8.60 2.11 19.78
N ASN A 96 -7.80 1.90 20.83
CA ASN A 96 -7.99 0.87 21.86
C ASN A 96 -8.20 -0.53 21.24
N VAL A 97 -7.31 -0.90 20.32
CA VAL A 97 -7.35 -2.21 19.67
C VAL A 97 -6.84 -3.27 20.65
N LYS A 98 -7.61 -4.34 20.84
CA LYS A 98 -7.16 -5.50 21.59
C LYS A 98 -6.36 -6.41 20.66
N VAL A 99 -5.05 -6.38 20.77
CA VAL A 99 -4.13 -7.18 19.94
C VAL A 99 -4.28 -8.66 20.26
N THR A 100 -4.44 -9.49 19.22
CA THR A 100 -4.52 -10.95 19.32
C THR A 100 -3.32 -11.63 18.66
N ASP A 101 -2.68 -10.98 17.69
CA ASP A 101 -1.47 -11.44 17.02
C ASP A 101 -0.62 -10.25 16.60
N ASN A 102 0.70 -10.39 16.66
CA ASN A 102 1.65 -9.38 16.22
C ASN A 102 2.81 -10.04 15.49
N GLN A 103 3.00 -9.67 14.23
CA GLN A 103 4.05 -10.19 13.38
C GLN A 103 4.91 -9.03 12.85
N GLU A 104 6.21 -9.12 13.08
CA GLU A 104 7.20 -8.19 12.53
C GLU A 104 7.91 -8.86 11.34
N ILE A 105 7.91 -8.19 10.20
CA ILE A 105 8.57 -8.62 8.95
C ILE A 105 9.60 -7.57 8.58
N GLY A 106 10.87 -7.88 8.80
CA GLY A 106 11.97 -6.97 8.55
C GLY A 106 13.18 -7.30 9.40
N GLY A 107 14.11 -6.36 9.48
CA GLY A 107 15.30 -6.49 10.31
C GLY A 107 15.88 -5.14 10.66
N GLU A 108 16.64 -5.12 11.75
CA GLU A 108 17.43 -3.95 12.11
C GLU A 108 18.55 -3.74 11.09
N MET A 109 18.69 -2.52 10.61
CA MET A 109 19.86 -2.14 9.82
C MET A 109 21.10 -2.16 10.71
N TYR A 110 22.08 -2.98 10.34
CA TYR A 110 23.34 -3.19 11.06
C TYR A 110 24.11 -1.90 11.42
N TYR A 111 23.92 -0.81 10.66
CA TYR A 111 24.68 0.43 10.82
C TYR A 111 23.92 1.57 11.50
N THR A 112 22.59 1.52 11.55
CA THR A 112 21.77 2.62 12.09
C THR A 112 20.93 2.20 13.29
N ASN A 113 20.81 0.89 13.57
CA ASN A 113 19.82 0.32 14.48
C ASN A 113 18.37 0.72 14.15
N ASP A 114 18.13 1.27 12.95
CA ASP A 114 16.78 1.54 12.50
C ASP A 114 16.14 0.23 12.07
N TYR A 115 14.94 -0.03 12.58
CA TYR A 115 14.14 -1.14 12.10
C TYR A 115 13.52 -0.77 10.75
N ILE A 116 14.01 -1.39 9.68
CA ILE A 116 13.36 -1.31 8.37
C ILE A 116 12.52 -2.56 8.21
N GLY A 117 11.23 -2.41 8.51
CA GLY A 117 10.29 -3.50 8.39
C GLY A 117 8.85 -3.06 8.52
N LYS A 118 7.97 -4.02 8.30
CA LYS A 118 6.53 -3.89 8.48
C LYS A 118 6.12 -4.64 9.74
N THR A 119 5.11 -4.10 10.40
CA THR A 119 4.43 -4.71 11.54
C THR A 119 3.00 -4.99 11.10
N ILE A 120 2.58 -6.24 11.26
CA ILE A 120 1.23 -6.71 10.99
C ILE A 120 0.59 -7.04 12.32
N ILE A 121 -0.50 -6.35 12.66
CA ILE A 121 -1.28 -6.58 13.86
C ILE A 121 -2.60 -7.21 13.47
N LYS A 122 -2.95 -8.33 14.10
CA LYS A 122 -4.34 -8.77 14.15
C LYS A 122 -4.90 -8.44 15.53
N GLY A 123 -6.13 -8.00 15.55
CA GLY A 123 -6.78 -7.63 16.80
C GLY A 123 -8.27 -7.47 16.66
N GLU A 124 -8.85 -6.99 17.75
CA GLU A 124 -10.27 -6.75 17.91
C GLU A 124 -10.49 -5.27 18.20
N ILE A 125 -11.40 -4.63 17.48
CA ILE A 125 -11.78 -3.22 17.66
C ILE A 125 -13.29 -3.12 17.87
N SER A 126 -13.74 -2.20 18.73
CA SER A 126 -15.18 -1.93 18.84
C SER A 126 -15.68 -1.19 17.61
N LYS A 127 -16.94 -1.41 17.24
CA LYS A 127 -17.58 -0.66 16.15
C LYS A 127 -17.48 0.86 16.32
N THR A 128 -17.65 1.37 17.55
CA THR A 128 -17.49 2.80 17.84
C THR A 128 -16.08 3.31 17.54
N ASN A 129 -15.04 2.54 17.88
CA ASN A 129 -13.67 2.96 17.59
C ASN A 129 -13.34 2.80 16.09
N LEU A 130 -13.91 1.80 15.41
CA LEU A 130 -13.79 1.69 13.95
C LEU A 130 -14.42 2.89 13.22
N LEU A 131 -15.55 3.40 13.71
CA LEU A 131 -16.15 4.62 13.18
C LEU A 131 -15.22 5.83 13.34
N LYS A 132 -14.52 5.95 14.47
CA LYS A 132 -13.52 7.00 14.68
C LYS A 132 -12.37 6.88 13.69
N VAL A 133 -11.86 5.66 13.46
CA VAL A 133 -10.87 5.41 12.42
C VAL A 133 -11.38 5.94 11.08
N ILE A 134 -12.55 5.48 10.61
CA ILE A 134 -13.14 5.92 9.35
C ILE A 134 -13.25 7.45 9.26
N ALA A 135 -13.68 8.12 10.33
CA ALA A 135 -13.77 9.57 10.36
C ALA A 135 -12.41 10.25 10.22
N ASP A 136 -11.38 9.75 10.91
CA ASP A 136 -10.01 10.26 10.82
C ASP A 136 -9.41 10.01 9.42
N LEU A 137 -9.68 8.84 8.84
CA LEU A 137 -9.28 8.50 7.46
C LEU A 137 -9.97 9.39 6.41
N SER A 138 -11.17 9.89 6.71
CA SER A 138 -11.94 10.75 5.79
C SER A 138 -11.55 12.24 5.88
N SER A 139 -10.67 12.62 6.81
CA SER A 139 -10.35 14.02 7.06
C SER A 139 -9.49 14.65 5.95
N PRO A 140 -9.87 15.82 5.39
CA PRO A 140 -9.12 16.49 4.32
C PRO A 140 -7.76 17.04 4.77
N LYS A 141 -7.45 17.02 6.08
CA LYS A 141 -6.13 17.35 6.62
C LYS A 141 -5.09 16.24 6.46
N ARG A 142 -5.45 15.11 5.82
CA ARG A 142 -4.51 14.04 5.51
C ARG A 142 -3.41 14.57 4.59
N VAL A 143 -2.22 14.75 5.14
CA VAL A 143 -1.00 14.81 4.35
C VAL A 143 -0.83 13.40 3.78
N LEU A 144 -1.10 13.24 2.48
CA LEU A 144 -0.77 12.06 1.68
C LEU A 144 0.76 11.95 1.56
N ASN A 145 1.47 11.87 2.68
CA ASN A 145 2.81 11.33 2.68
C ASN A 145 2.65 9.82 2.46
N GLU A 146 3.44 9.28 1.54
CA GLU A 146 3.36 7.94 0.92
C GLU A 146 3.30 6.75 1.91
N ASN A 147 3.33 6.99 3.22
CA ASN A 147 3.38 6.00 4.29
C ASN A 147 2.18 6.01 5.26
N VAL A 148 1.16 6.88 5.09
CA VAL A 148 0.02 7.01 6.05
C VAL A 148 -1.26 6.29 5.55
N LEU A 149 -1.13 5.42 4.55
CA LEU A 149 -2.16 4.42 4.28
C LEU A 149 -2.00 3.32 5.31
N TYR A 150 -2.71 3.51 6.42
CA TYR A 150 -3.11 2.45 7.31
C TYR A 150 -3.78 1.37 6.46
N HIS A 151 -3.05 0.31 6.12
CA HIS A 151 -3.65 -0.86 5.50
C HIS A 151 -4.42 -1.60 6.59
N LEU A 152 -5.62 -1.07 6.87
CA LEU A 152 -6.60 -1.62 7.77
C LEU A 152 -7.60 -2.41 6.93
N GLY A 153 -7.78 -3.68 7.27
CA GLY A 153 -8.83 -4.52 6.72
C GLY A 153 -9.66 -5.13 7.84
N ILE A 154 -10.94 -5.36 7.56
CA ILE A 154 -11.80 -6.17 8.43
C ILE A 154 -11.58 -7.65 8.05
N GLN A 155 -11.28 -8.48 9.04
CA GLN A 155 -11.09 -9.92 8.81
C GLN A 155 -12.44 -10.63 8.60
N ASN A 156 -12.37 -11.90 8.17
CA ASN A 156 -13.56 -12.75 8.08
C ASN A 156 -14.32 -12.78 9.40
N ASN A 157 -15.61 -12.51 9.34
CA ASN A 157 -16.49 -12.38 10.50
C ASN A 157 -17.92 -12.75 10.13
N THR A 158 -18.78 -12.92 11.14
CA THR A 158 -20.18 -13.32 10.99
C THR A 158 -21.11 -12.19 10.55
N PHE A 159 -20.62 -10.95 10.52
CA PHE A 159 -21.43 -9.77 10.16
C PHE A 159 -21.47 -9.51 8.65
N LEU A 160 -20.55 -10.10 7.88
CA LEU A 160 -20.44 -9.91 6.43
C LEU A 160 -20.68 -11.23 5.70
N SER A 161 -21.84 -11.34 5.06
CA SER A 161 -22.18 -12.49 4.23
C SER A 161 -21.28 -12.58 2.99
N SER A 162 -21.26 -13.75 2.34
CA SER A 162 -20.51 -13.94 1.09
C SER A 162 -21.04 -13.02 -0.02
N ASP A 163 -22.36 -12.89 -0.14
CA ASP A 163 -23.01 -12.08 -1.18
C ASP A 163 -22.70 -10.58 -1.01
N GLU A 164 -22.67 -10.09 0.23
CA GLU A 164 -22.28 -8.70 0.52
C GLU A 164 -20.80 -8.47 0.19
N ARG A 165 -19.92 -9.41 0.50
CA ARG A 165 -18.49 -9.31 0.16
C ARG A 165 -18.28 -9.30 -1.35
N GLU A 166 -19.00 -10.13 -2.09
CA GLU A 166 -18.95 -10.15 -3.56
C GLU A 166 -19.45 -8.83 -4.14
N LYS A 167 -20.54 -8.29 -3.60
CA LYS A 167 -21.06 -6.98 -4.00
C LYS A 167 -20.06 -5.86 -3.72
N ILE A 168 -19.48 -5.80 -2.51
CA ILE A 168 -18.45 -4.81 -2.14
C ILE A 168 -17.23 -4.93 -3.06
N SER A 169 -16.81 -6.15 -3.39
CA SER A 169 -15.70 -6.40 -4.31
C SER A 169 -16.02 -5.90 -5.72
N SER A 170 -17.23 -6.16 -6.22
CA SER A 170 -17.70 -5.68 -7.53
C SER A 170 -17.76 -4.15 -7.57
N ASP A 171 -18.38 -3.52 -6.58
CA ASP A 171 -18.50 -2.06 -6.49
C ASP A 171 -17.12 -1.39 -6.41
N SER A 172 -16.21 -1.98 -5.64
CA SER A 172 -14.81 -1.54 -5.52
C SER A 172 -14.05 -1.66 -6.85
N THR A 173 -14.32 -2.70 -7.63
CA THR A 173 -13.70 -2.92 -8.94
C THR A 173 -14.20 -1.91 -9.96
N SER A 174 -15.52 -1.70 -10.03
CA SER A 174 -16.13 -0.68 -10.89
C SER A 174 -15.63 0.73 -10.57
N PHE A 175 -15.51 1.07 -9.28
CA PHE A 175 -14.95 2.34 -8.85
C PHE A 175 -13.51 2.56 -9.35
N MET A 176 -12.65 1.53 -9.23
CA MET A 176 -11.28 1.58 -9.75
C MET A 176 -11.24 1.71 -11.27
N LEU A 177 -12.08 0.97 -11.99
CA LEU A 177 -12.21 1.05 -13.45
C LEU A 177 -12.49 2.47 -13.91
N GLU A 178 -13.58 3.04 -13.39
CA GLU A 178 -14.01 4.40 -13.74
C GLU A 178 -12.96 5.45 -13.37
N GLY A 179 -12.32 5.30 -12.20
CA GLY A 179 -11.26 6.20 -11.76
C GLY A 179 -10.01 6.13 -12.63
N ILE A 180 -9.56 4.93 -13.00
CA ILE A 180 -8.42 4.73 -13.90
C ILE A 180 -8.74 5.32 -15.28
N GLN A 181 -9.92 5.07 -15.83
CA GLN A 181 -10.33 5.66 -17.11
C GLN A 181 -10.27 7.20 -17.07
N LYS A 182 -10.76 7.83 -16.00
CA LYS A 182 -10.66 9.29 -15.81
C LYS A 182 -9.20 9.77 -15.73
N ILE A 183 -8.32 9.05 -15.06
CA ILE A 183 -6.88 9.37 -15.04
C ILE A 183 -6.31 9.29 -16.46
N LEU A 184 -6.68 8.23 -17.21
CA LEU A 184 -6.23 8.03 -18.58
C LEU A 184 -6.66 9.17 -19.52
N GLU A 185 -7.88 9.67 -19.36
CA GLU A 185 -8.42 10.78 -20.13
C GLU A 185 -7.75 12.12 -19.79
N ASN A 186 -7.52 12.38 -18.50
CA ASN A 186 -7.09 13.69 -17.98
C ASN A 186 -5.57 13.90 -17.92
N ARG A 187 -4.76 12.82 -17.91
CA ARG A 187 -3.31 12.88 -17.66
C ARG A 187 -2.46 12.29 -18.78
N LYS A 188 -2.84 12.54 -20.03
CA LYS A 188 -2.19 11.95 -21.24
C LYS A 188 -0.68 12.16 -21.30
N ASP A 189 -0.18 13.26 -20.74
CA ASP A 189 1.25 13.62 -20.65
C ASP A 189 2.04 12.79 -19.63
N SER A 190 1.33 12.14 -18.70
CA SER A 190 1.88 11.36 -17.59
C SER A 190 1.56 9.87 -17.72
N ILE A 191 1.22 9.42 -18.92
CA ILE A 191 0.86 8.03 -19.24
C ILE A 191 1.68 7.57 -20.43
N ARG A 192 2.19 6.35 -20.35
CA ARG A 192 2.92 5.71 -21.46
C ARG A 192 2.29 4.36 -21.77
N GLN A 193 2.06 4.04 -23.05
CA GLN A 193 1.67 2.69 -23.41
C GLN A 193 2.82 1.72 -23.10
N ALA A 194 2.50 0.59 -22.48
CA ALA A 194 3.47 -0.40 -22.03
C ALA A 194 3.05 -1.82 -22.42
N GLU A 195 3.99 -2.75 -22.30
CA GLU A 195 3.67 -4.18 -22.38
C GLU A 195 2.84 -4.60 -21.16
N CYS A 196 1.87 -5.50 -21.36
CA CYS A 196 1.09 -6.06 -20.27
C CYS A 196 1.95 -6.96 -19.39
N ARG A 197 2.52 -6.38 -18.33
CA ARG A 197 3.37 -7.06 -17.35
C ARG A 197 2.62 -7.46 -16.08
N SER A 198 1.42 -6.93 -15.87
CA SER A 198 0.56 -7.21 -14.72
C SER A 198 -0.52 -8.25 -15.04
N GLN A 199 -0.82 -9.11 -14.06
CA GLN A 199 -2.03 -9.94 -14.03
C GLN A 199 -3.27 -9.18 -13.53
N ILE A 200 -3.12 -7.90 -13.13
CA ILE A 200 -4.26 -7.03 -12.86
C ILE A 200 -4.92 -6.76 -14.22
N GLN A 201 -5.84 -7.64 -14.57
CA GLN A 201 -6.87 -7.41 -15.55
C GLN A 201 -7.92 -6.56 -14.85
N VAL A 202 -8.07 -5.34 -15.33
CA VAL A 202 -9.19 -4.50 -14.95
C VAL A 202 -10.33 -4.77 -15.92
#